data_AF-A0A6A5DBK5-F1
#
_entry.id   AF-A0A6A5DBK5-F1
#
_cell.length_a   1.000
_cell.length_b   1.000
_cell.length_c   1.000
_cell.angle_alpha   90.00
_cell.angle_beta   90.00
_cell.angle_gamma   90.00
#
_symmetry.space_group_name_H-M   'P 1'
#
loop_
_entity.id
_entity.type
_entity.pdbx_description
1 polymer ?
#
loop_
_entity_poly.entity_id
_entity_poly.type
_entity_poly.pdbx_seq_one_letter_code
_entity_poly.pdbx_strand_id
1 'polypeptide(L)'
;MSSRRNGIAYSVRVLRLERYVAGMSWSTIPPHLRTRLISHGQKVCELYKAALYDLKAKNRDVLKYRYHAVLMRARFEENRNIKDAVLARKMLEDGWAELKQIEAPYPYKYPDAPGGAAYGRETVFNDFNYDLWHPLEKKQYPDFFARREKRKKEFIEAWVKRYGPENEKVF
;
A
#
# COMPACT_ATOMS: atom_id res chain seq x y z
N MET A 1 36.89 38.03 25.90
CA MET A 1 36.56 37.50 24.55
C MET A 1 35.60 36.34 24.70
N SER A 2 34.35 36.55 24.30
CA SER A 2 33.21 35.65 24.47
C SER A 2 33.22 34.58 23.37
N SER A 3 33.37 33.31 23.73
CA SER A 3 33.12 32.19 22.81
C SER A 3 31.76 31.56 23.15
N ARG A 4 30.75 31.94 22.38
CA ARG A 4 29.41 31.36 22.41
C ARG A 4 29.47 30.00 21.72
N ARG A 5 29.30 28.92 22.48
CA ARG A 5 29.00 27.60 21.95
C ARG A 5 27.56 27.61 21.43
N ASN A 6 27.40 27.57 20.11
CA ASN A 6 26.10 27.40 19.45
C ASN A 6 25.60 25.95 19.66
N GLY A 7 24.97 25.70 20.80
CA GLY A 7 24.11 24.54 20.99
C GLY A 7 22.75 24.83 20.35
N ILE A 8 22.43 24.13 19.26
CA ILE A 8 21.08 24.13 18.69
C ILE A 8 20.18 23.37 19.67
N ALA A 9 19.62 24.10 20.62
CA ALA A 9 18.57 23.60 21.51
C ALA A 9 17.27 23.52 20.71
N TYR A 10 16.82 22.29 20.39
CA TYR A 10 15.44 22.06 19.97
C TYR A 10 14.52 22.22 21.19
N SER A 11 14.29 23.48 21.57
CA SER A 11 13.21 23.87 22.47
C SER A 11 11.90 23.82 21.68
N VAL A 12 11.24 22.66 21.65
CA VAL A 12 9.84 22.60 21.20
C VAL A 12 8.96 22.80 22.42
N ARG A 13 8.53 24.05 22.63
CA ARG A 13 7.41 24.37 23.51
C ARG A 13 6.21 23.55 23.07
N VAL A 14 5.78 22.64 23.94
CA VAL A 14 4.51 21.92 23.81
C VAL A 14 3.39 22.93 24.04
N LEU A 15 3.00 23.66 23.00
CA LEU A 15 1.77 24.44 22.98
C LEU A 15 0.71 23.62 22.26
N ARG A 16 -0.15 23.01 23.08
CA ARG A 16 -1.61 22.90 22.90
C ARG A 16 -2.08 22.61 21.46
N LEU A 17 -2.29 21.33 21.17
CA LEU A 17 -3.16 20.89 20.08
C LEU A 17 -4.17 19.87 20.63
N GLU A 18 -5.20 20.40 21.30
CA GLU A 18 -6.46 19.70 21.55
C GLU A 18 -7.23 19.56 20.22
N ARG A 19 -6.74 18.71 19.31
CA ARG A 19 -7.51 18.18 18.18
C ARG A 19 -7.10 16.73 17.92
N TYR A 20 -7.39 15.88 18.89
CA TYR A 20 -7.47 14.44 18.69
C TYR A 20 -8.59 14.15 17.68
N VAL A 21 -8.23 13.88 16.43
CA VAL A 21 -9.13 13.14 15.53
C VAL A 21 -8.90 11.66 15.80
N ALA A 22 -9.51 11.18 16.88
CA ALA A 22 -9.64 9.77 17.15
C ALA A 22 -10.48 9.15 16.01
N GLY A 23 -9.88 8.27 15.20
CA GLY A 23 -10.63 7.46 14.22
C GLY A 23 -10.00 7.26 12.85
N MET A 24 -8.87 7.89 12.51
CA MET A 24 -8.24 7.63 11.22
C MET A 24 -7.46 6.31 11.28
N SER A 25 -7.97 5.26 10.64
CA SER A 25 -7.20 4.03 10.52
C SER A 25 -6.03 4.25 9.56
N TRP A 26 -4.82 4.35 10.08
CA TRP A 26 -3.58 4.66 9.34
C TRP A 26 -3.12 3.59 8.33
N SER A 27 -3.87 2.50 8.19
CA SER A 27 -3.56 1.44 7.23
C SER A 27 -4.11 1.77 5.84
N THR A 28 -3.39 1.38 4.81
CA THR A 28 -3.78 1.56 3.40
C THR A 28 -5.05 0.78 3.02
N ILE A 29 -5.40 -0.27 3.76
CA ILE A 29 -6.56 -1.14 3.47
C ILE A 29 -7.79 -0.64 4.24
N PRO A 30 -8.92 -0.36 3.54
CA PRO A 30 -10.19 -0.02 4.17
C PRO A 30 -10.59 -1.07 5.23
N PRO A 31 -11.10 -0.67 6.42
CA PRO A 31 -11.42 -1.60 7.50
C PRO A 31 -12.32 -2.77 7.09
N HIS A 32 -13.29 -2.52 6.22
CA HIS A 32 -14.27 -3.50 5.74
C HIS A 32 -13.69 -4.52 4.73
N LEU A 33 -12.51 -4.27 4.17
CA LEU A 33 -11.81 -5.20 3.26
C LEU A 33 -10.76 -6.05 3.97
N ARG A 34 -10.54 -5.85 5.28
CA ARG A 34 -9.52 -6.60 6.03
C ARG A 34 -10.04 -7.99 6.38
N THR A 35 -9.37 -8.99 5.83
CA THR A 35 -9.65 -10.41 6.16
C THR A 35 -8.98 -10.87 7.46
N ARG A 36 -7.97 -10.13 7.95
CA ARG A 36 -7.19 -10.45 9.16
C ARG A 36 -6.88 -9.20 9.97
N LEU A 37 -6.61 -9.38 11.26
CA LEU A 37 -6.13 -8.31 12.14
C LEU A 37 -4.69 -7.92 11.78
N ILE A 38 -4.42 -6.61 11.74
CA ILE A 38 -3.09 -6.07 11.45
C ILE A 38 -2.28 -6.05 12.75
N SER A 39 -1.18 -6.79 12.78
CA SER A 39 -0.24 -6.84 13.91
C SER A 39 0.49 -5.51 14.13
N HIS A 40 0.99 -5.28 15.33
CA HIS A 40 1.78 -4.09 15.65
C HIS A 40 3.00 -3.95 14.72
N GLY A 41 3.74 -5.05 14.50
CA GLY A 41 4.90 -5.06 13.61
C GLY A 41 4.55 -4.65 12.16
N GLN A 42 3.40 -5.11 11.63
CA GLN A 42 2.93 -4.67 10.32
C GLN A 42 2.65 -3.16 10.28
N LYS A 43 2.01 -2.61 11.32
CA LYS A 43 1.77 -1.15 11.41
C LYS A 43 3.07 -0.35 11.47
N VAL A 44 4.10 -0.84 12.17
CA VAL A 44 5.45 -0.23 12.18
C VAL A 44 6.06 -0.27 10.78
N CYS A 45 5.96 -1.40 10.08
CA CYS A 45 6.44 -1.52 8.70
C CYS A 45 5.69 -0.58 7.74
N GLU A 46 4.38 -0.37 7.92
CA GLU A 46 3.60 0.60 7.15
C GLU A 46 4.11 2.03 7.38
N LEU A 47 4.31 2.44 8.63
CA LEU A 47 4.88 3.75 8.98
C LEU A 47 6.27 3.93 8.38
N TYR A 48 7.15 2.94 8.52
CA TYR A 48 8.50 2.98 7.97
C TYR A 48 8.49 3.13 6.44
N LYS A 49 7.62 2.36 5.75
CA LYS A 49 7.44 2.45 4.30
C LYS A 49 6.92 3.83 3.89
N ALA A 50 5.96 4.39 4.63
CA ALA A 50 5.43 5.73 4.38
C ALA A 50 6.52 6.81 4.53
N ALA A 51 7.31 6.73 5.61
CA ALA A 51 8.42 7.65 5.85
C ALA A 51 9.47 7.62 4.73
N LEU A 52 9.79 6.42 4.21
CA LEU A 52 10.72 6.29 3.08
C LEU A 52 10.16 6.88 1.78
N TYR A 53 8.87 6.74 1.50
CA TYR A 53 8.27 7.36 0.32
C TYR A 53 8.19 8.88 0.43
N ASP A 54 7.91 9.41 1.61
CA ASP A 54 7.96 10.84 1.89
C ASP A 54 9.39 11.40 1.67
N LEU A 55 10.41 10.72 2.21
CA LEU A 55 11.80 11.08 1.95
C LEU A 55 12.17 11.06 0.47
N LYS A 56 11.64 10.08 -0.28
CA LYS A 56 11.85 9.97 -1.72
C LYS A 56 11.14 11.10 -2.49
N ALA A 57 9.98 11.53 -2.04
CA ALA A 57 9.25 12.66 -2.62
C ALA A 57 10.01 13.98 -2.41
N LYS A 58 10.60 14.18 -1.22
CA LYS A 58 11.37 15.37 -0.87
C LYS A 58 12.75 15.42 -1.56
N ASN A 59 13.40 14.26 -1.70
CA ASN A 59 14.75 14.17 -2.25
C ASN A 59 14.74 13.59 -3.67
N ARG A 60 14.91 14.45 -4.67
CA ARG A 60 15.03 14.00 -6.07
C ARG A 60 16.35 13.29 -6.36
N ASP A 61 17.42 13.68 -5.66
CA ASP A 61 18.74 13.07 -5.78
C ASP A 61 18.82 11.76 -4.98
N VAL A 62 19.32 10.71 -5.64
CA VAL A 62 19.44 9.37 -5.10
C VAL A 62 20.39 9.34 -3.90
N LEU A 63 21.51 10.08 -3.95
CA LEU A 63 22.50 10.06 -2.86
C LEU A 63 21.95 10.73 -1.59
N LYS A 64 21.29 11.88 -1.73
CA LYS A 64 20.61 12.55 -0.62
C LYS A 64 19.51 11.68 -0.02
N TYR A 65 18.69 11.06 -0.88
CA TYR A 65 17.67 10.12 -0.43
C TYR A 65 18.29 8.97 0.38
N ARG A 66 19.35 8.34 -0.13
CA ARG A 66 20.04 7.22 0.53
C ARG A 66 20.57 7.62 1.91
N TYR A 67 21.23 8.77 2.01
CA TYR A 67 21.72 9.29 3.28
C TYR A 67 20.59 9.41 4.32
N HIS A 68 19.48 10.08 3.96
CA HIS A 68 18.35 10.24 4.87
C HIS A 68 17.64 8.91 5.18
N ALA A 69 17.56 7.99 4.23
CA ALA A 69 16.96 6.68 4.44
C ALA A 69 17.75 5.84 5.48
N VAL A 70 19.08 5.94 5.48
CA VAL A 70 19.93 5.29 6.48
C VAL A 70 19.74 5.92 7.86
N LEU A 71 19.67 7.25 7.95
CA LEU A 71 19.38 7.93 9.22
C LEU A 71 18.00 7.56 9.78
N MET A 72 16.97 7.49 8.92
CA MET A 72 15.65 7.01 9.34
C MET A 72 15.71 5.55 9.80
N ARG A 73 16.46 4.68 9.10
CA ARG A 73 16.63 3.30 9.54
C ARG A 73 17.28 3.21 10.92
N ALA A 74 18.32 4.00 11.18
CA ALA A 74 18.97 4.04 12.49
C ALA A 74 17.99 4.42 13.61
N ARG A 75 17.17 5.45 13.40
CA ARG A 75 16.12 5.89 14.35
C ARG A 75 15.12 4.78 14.69
N PHE A 76 14.69 4.00 13.70
CA PHE A 76 13.80 2.86 13.94
C PHE A 76 14.51 1.71 14.67
N GLU A 77 15.79 1.49 14.38
CA GLU A 77 16.57 0.43 15.02
C GLU A 77 16.86 0.71 16.50
N GLU A 78 17.11 1.98 16.86
CA GLU A 78 17.25 2.43 18.25
C GLU A 78 16.05 2.03 19.12
N ASN A 79 14.84 2.06 18.54
CA ASN A 79 13.59 1.78 19.22
C ASN A 79 13.08 0.33 19.02
N ARG A 80 13.88 -0.56 18.43
CA ARG A 80 13.47 -1.93 18.08
C ARG A 80 13.17 -2.81 19.29
N ASN A 81 13.90 -2.62 20.39
CA ASN A 81 13.90 -3.54 21.55
C ASN A 81 13.00 -3.09 22.70
N ILE A 82 11.97 -2.30 22.42
CA ILE A 82 11.00 -1.83 23.44
C ILE A 82 10.05 -2.98 23.81
N LYS A 83 10.05 -3.38 25.07
CA LYS A 83 9.22 -4.47 25.59
C LYS A 83 7.81 -4.04 26.02
N ASP A 84 7.65 -2.76 26.39
CA ASP A 84 6.35 -2.23 26.81
C ASP A 84 5.45 -1.97 25.60
N ALA A 85 4.34 -2.71 25.52
CA ALA A 85 3.37 -2.62 24.44
C ALA A 85 2.58 -1.30 24.43
N VAL A 86 2.35 -0.68 25.61
CA VAL A 86 1.62 0.60 25.69
C VAL A 86 2.49 1.70 25.12
N LEU A 87 3.74 1.75 25.55
CA LEU A 87 4.74 2.68 25.02
C LEU A 87 4.96 2.49 23.52
N ALA A 88 5.11 1.24 23.04
CA ALA A 88 5.33 0.98 21.62
C ALA A 88 4.17 1.50 20.75
N ARG A 89 2.93 1.29 21.19
CA ARG A 89 1.74 1.82 20.52
C ARG A 89 1.71 3.34 20.52
N LYS A 90 2.02 3.98 21.64
CA LYS A 90 2.09 5.44 21.73
C LYS A 90 3.15 6.00 20.77
N MET A 91 4.35 5.42 20.73
CA MET A 91 5.40 5.83 19.80
C MET A 91 4.98 5.70 18.34
N LEU A 92 4.20 4.67 18.00
CA LEU A 92 3.67 4.50 16.66
C LEU A 92 2.67 5.62 16.31
N GLU A 93 1.76 5.95 17.23
CA GLU A 93 0.80 7.05 17.07
C GLU A 93 1.52 8.40 16.93
N ASP A 94 2.52 8.66 17.78
CA ASP A 94 3.35 9.86 17.74
C ASP A 94 4.14 9.95 16.41
N GLY A 95 4.67 8.82 15.91
CA GLY A 95 5.39 8.75 14.64
C GLY A 95 4.51 9.05 13.42
N TRP A 96 3.25 8.59 13.43
CA TRP A 96 2.27 8.98 12.39
C TRP A 96 1.89 10.45 12.48
N ALA A 97 1.75 11.00 13.69
CA ALA A 97 1.48 12.41 13.89
C ALA A 97 2.63 13.30 13.38
N GLU A 98 3.87 12.91 13.66
CA GLU A 98 5.07 13.58 13.14
C GLU A 98 5.10 13.52 11.61
N LEU A 99 4.91 12.32 11.03
CA LEU A 99 4.93 12.15 9.57
C LEU A 99 3.90 13.05 8.90
N LYS A 100 2.69 13.14 9.44
CA LYS A 100 1.61 13.98 8.90
C LYS A 100 1.92 15.47 8.96
N GLN A 101 2.70 15.93 9.95
CA GLN A 101 3.11 17.33 10.04
C GLN A 101 4.17 17.69 9.00
N ILE A 102 5.05 16.74 8.68
CA ILE A 102 6.18 16.97 7.78
C ILE A 102 5.90 16.53 6.34
N GLU A 103 4.80 15.83 6.07
CA GLU A 103 4.52 15.17 4.79
C GLU A 103 4.70 16.11 3.59
N ALA A 104 5.32 15.60 2.53
CA ALA A 104 5.47 16.33 1.28
C ALA A 104 4.09 16.67 0.67
N PRO A 105 3.88 17.90 0.17
CA PRO A 105 2.62 18.28 -0.47
C PRO A 105 2.21 17.37 -1.64
N TYR A 106 3.21 16.80 -2.33
CA TYR A 106 3.03 15.86 -3.42
C TYR A 106 3.74 14.55 -3.09
N PRO A 107 3.02 13.53 -2.60
CA PRO A 107 3.63 12.26 -2.23
C PRO A 107 4.10 11.48 -3.46
N TYR A 108 5.17 10.70 -3.30
CA TYR A 108 5.65 9.82 -4.36
C TYR A 108 4.69 8.63 -4.53
N LYS A 109 4.21 8.44 -5.75
CA LYS A 109 3.42 7.28 -6.16
C LYS A 109 3.99 6.66 -7.43
N TYR A 110 3.93 5.34 -7.52
CA TYR A 110 4.25 4.66 -8.77
C TYR A 110 3.17 4.97 -9.82
N PRO A 111 3.52 5.03 -11.12
CA PRO A 111 2.56 5.36 -12.17
C PRO A 111 1.29 4.52 -12.14
N ASP A 112 1.43 3.21 -11.94
CA ASP A 112 0.31 2.25 -11.99
C ASP A 112 -0.34 2.02 -10.62
N ALA A 113 0.16 2.65 -9.55
CA ALA A 113 -0.44 2.54 -8.23
C ALA A 113 -1.68 3.45 -8.11
N PRO A 114 -2.62 3.16 -7.20
CA PRO A 114 -3.80 4.01 -6.98
C PRO A 114 -3.47 5.50 -6.77
N GLY A 115 -3.95 6.36 -7.68
CA GLY A 115 -3.67 7.79 -7.71
C GLY A 115 -2.29 8.17 -8.25
N GLY A 116 -1.60 7.25 -8.93
CA GLY A 116 -0.47 7.52 -9.80
C GLY A 116 -0.92 8.00 -11.19
N ALA A 117 0.02 8.50 -11.98
CA ALA A 117 -0.26 9.16 -13.25
C ALA A 117 -0.83 8.24 -14.35
N ALA A 118 -0.61 6.93 -14.26
CA ALA A 118 -1.07 5.94 -15.25
C ALA A 118 -2.08 4.94 -14.65
N TYR A 119 -2.61 5.22 -13.46
CA TYR A 119 -3.54 4.32 -12.79
C TYR A 119 -4.82 4.14 -13.62
N GLY A 120 -5.12 2.90 -14.01
CA GLY A 120 -6.28 2.58 -14.83
C GLY A 120 -6.22 3.13 -16.26
N ARG A 121 -5.02 3.44 -16.76
CA ARG A 121 -4.83 3.92 -18.14
C ARG A 121 -5.24 2.87 -19.18
N GLU A 122 -4.98 1.60 -18.90
CA GLU A 122 -5.32 0.49 -19.80
C GLU A 122 -6.69 -0.08 -19.44
N THR A 123 -7.56 -0.15 -20.44
CA THR A 123 -8.86 -0.81 -20.32
C THR A 123 -8.67 -2.32 -20.41
N VAL A 124 -9.10 -3.03 -19.39
CA VAL A 124 -9.12 -4.50 -19.41
C VAL A 124 -10.40 -4.96 -20.08
N PHE A 125 -10.29 -5.59 -21.24
CA PHE A 125 -11.43 -6.26 -21.88
C PHE A 125 -11.67 -7.61 -21.23
N ASN A 126 -12.93 -7.89 -20.89
CA ASN A 126 -13.29 -9.18 -20.34
C ASN A 126 -13.14 -10.29 -21.38
N ASP A 127 -12.62 -11.44 -20.95
CA ASP A 127 -12.36 -12.56 -21.84
C ASP A 127 -13.64 -13.09 -22.53
N PHE A 128 -14.80 -13.03 -21.87
CA PHE A 128 -16.07 -13.47 -22.47
C PHE A 128 -16.44 -12.71 -23.76
N ASN A 129 -15.89 -11.52 -23.99
CA ASN A 129 -16.19 -10.74 -25.19
C ASN A 129 -15.80 -11.48 -26.49
N TYR A 130 -14.80 -12.35 -26.45
CA TYR A 130 -14.41 -13.17 -27.61
C TYR A 130 -15.48 -14.20 -28.00
N ASP A 131 -16.39 -14.55 -27.10
CA ASP A 131 -17.48 -15.47 -27.42
C ASP A 131 -18.55 -14.80 -28.29
N LEU A 132 -18.67 -13.46 -28.22
CA LEU A 132 -19.59 -12.63 -28.99
C LEU A 132 -19.15 -12.41 -30.45
N TRP A 133 -17.91 -12.76 -30.81
CA TRP A 133 -17.37 -12.54 -32.16
C TRP A 133 -18.15 -13.32 -33.23
N HIS A 134 -18.25 -12.74 -34.44
CA HIS A 134 -18.88 -13.42 -35.56
C HIS A 134 -18.04 -14.64 -35.98
N PRO A 135 -18.65 -15.78 -36.40
CA PRO A 135 -17.89 -16.98 -36.77
C PRO A 135 -16.81 -16.74 -37.85
N LEU A 136 -17.03 -15.79 -38.76
CA LEU A 136 -16.01 -15.43 -39.76
C LEU A 136 -14.77 -14.76 -39.14
N GLU A 137 -14.94 -13.93 -38.12
CA GLU A 137 -13.84 -13.30 -37.38
C GLU A 137 -13.08 -14.35 -36.56
N LYS A 138 -13.80 -15.33 -36.00
CA LYS A 138 -13.17 -16.45 -35.28
C LYS A 138 -12.30 -17.31 -36.18
N LYS A 139 -12.72 -17.53 -37.42
CA LYS A 139 -11.95 -18.28 -38.43
C LYS A 139 -10.61 -17.65 -38.78
N GLN A 140 -10.42 -16.35 -38.54
CA GLN A 140 -9.13 -15.69 -38.72
C GLN A 140 -8.07 -16.19 -37.73
N TYR A 141 -8.49 -16.67 -36.55
CA TYR A 141 -7.60 -17.09 -35.47
C TYR A 141 -7.91 -18.53 -34.98
N PRO A 142 -7.81 -19.55 -35.85
CA PRO A 142 -8.28 -20.90 -35.54
C PRO A 142 -7.57 -21.52 -34.34
N ASP A 143 -6.24 -21.37 -34.24
CA ASP A 143 -5.44 -21.91 -33.15
C ASP A 143 -5.78 -21.28 -31.79
N PHE A 144 -6.09 -19.98 -31.78
CA PHE A 144 -6.47 -19.26 -30.56
C PHE A 144 -7.79 -19.80 -30.01
N PHE A 145 -8.82 -19.89 -30.87
CA PHE A 145 -10.14 -20.37 -30.47
C PHE A 145 -10.13 -21.86 -30.09
N ALA A 146 -9.35 -22.70 -30.78
CA ALA A 146 -9.19 -24.11 -30.39
C ALA A 146 -8.61 -24.27 -28.97
N ARG A 147 -7.57 -23.51 -28.63
CA ARG A 147 -6.98 -23.52 -27.28
C ARG A 147 -7.92 -22.93 -26.22
N ARG A 148 -8.70 -21.90 -26.60
CA ARG A 148 -9.70 -21.29 -25.72
C ARG A 148 -10.79 -22.27 -25.33
N GLU A 149 -11.35 -23.00 -26.29
CA GLU A 149 -12.40 -24.00 -26.03
C GLU A 149 -11.90 -25.13 -25.11
N LYS A 150 -10.64 -25.54 -25.25
CA LYS A 150 -10.01 -26.48 -24.31
C LYS A 150 -10.00 -25.90 -22.87
N ARG A 151 -9.55 -24.66 -22.70
CA ARG A 151 -9.51 -24.00 -21.38
C ARG A 151 -10.90 -23.80 -20.77
N LYS A 152 -11.92 -23.53 -21.59
CA LYS A 152 -13.32 -23.43 -21.13
C LYS A 152 -13.81 -24.75 -20.52
N LYS A 153 -13.49 -25.87 -21.18
CA LYS A 153 -13.81 -27.22 -20.65
C LYS A 153 -13.08 -27.49 -19.33
N GLU A 154 -11.76 -27.24 -19.30
CA GLU A 154 -10.94 -27.39 -18.09
C GLU A 154 -11.49 -26.54 -16.91
N PHE A 155 -11.97 -25.33 -17.19
CA PHE A 155 -12.59 -24.47 -16.18
C PHE A 155 -13.88 -25.05 -15.61
N ILE A 156 -14.77 -25.58 -16.48
CA ILE A 156 -16.02 -26.21 -16.05
C ILE A 156 -15.75 -27.47 -15.22
N GLU A 157 -14.80 -28.31 -15.65
CA GLU A 157 -14.38 -29.49 -14.92
C GLU A 157 -13.82 -29.13 -13.53
N ALA A 158 -12.96 -28.12 -13.46
CA ALA A 158 -12.42 -27.61 -12.19
C ALA A 158 -13.51 -27.02 -11.29
N TRP A 159 -14.50 -26.35 -11.87
CA TRP A 159 -15.64 -25.79 -11.14
C TRP A 159 -16.49 -26.89 -10.50
N VAL A 160 -16.91 -27.88 -11.29
CA VAL A 160 -17.71 -29.03 -10.82
C VAL A 160 -16.93 -29.81 -9.76
N LYS A 161 -15.62 -29.97 -9.92
CA LYS A 161 -14.77 -30.61 -8.91
C LYS A 161 -14.73 -29.84 -7.59
N ARG A 162 -14.71 -28.50 -7.62
CA ARG A 162 -14.55 -27.65 -6.44
C ARG A 162 -15.87 -27.44 -5.68
N TYR A 163 -16.98 -27.30 -6.39
CA TYR A 163 -18.27 -26.90 -5.83
C TYR A 163 -19.35 -27.98 -5.94
N GLY A 164 -19.07 -29.09 -6.63
CA GLY A 164 -20.05 -30.10 -6.98
C GLY A 164 -20.77 -29.78 -8.29
N PRO A 165 -21.54 -30.75 -8.84
CA PRO A 165 -22.45 -30.46 -9.94
C PRO A 165 -23.50 -29.44 -9.49
N GLU A 166 -23.99 -28.65 -10.43
CA GLU A 166 -25.07 -27.69 -10.16
C GLU A 166 -26.33 -28.48 -9.78
N ASN A 167 -26.70 -28.45 -8.50
CA ASN A 167 -27.98 -29.02 -8.06
C ASN A 167 -29.10 -28.24 -8.77
N GLU A 168 -30.08 -28.95 -9.33
CA GLU A 168 -31.23 -28.33 -9.99
C GLU A 168 -31.83 -27.24 -9.10
N LYS A 169 -32.20 -26.12 -9.73
CA LYS A 169 -32.81 -24.98 -9.04
C LYS A 169 -34.07 -25.46 -8.31
N VAL A 170 -34.02 -25.48 -6.98
CA VAL A 170 -35.23 -25.44 -6.15
C VAL A 170 -35.81 -24.03 -6.37
N PHE A 171 -36.76 -23.95 -7.30
CA PHE A 171 -37.58 -22.75 -7.51
C PHE A 171 -38.59 -22.59 -6.38
#